data_AF-A0A2K9EXB2-F1
#
_entry.id   AF-A0A2K9EXB2-F1
#
_cell.length_a   1.000
_cell.length_b   1.000
_cell.length_c   1.000
_cell.angle_alpha   90.00
_cell.angle_beta   90.00
_cell.angle_gamma   90.00
#
_symmetry.space_group_name_H-M   'P 1'
#
loop_
_entity.id
_entity.type
_entity.pdbx_description
1 polymer ?
#
loop_
_entity_poly.entity_id
_entity_poly.type
_entity_poly.pdbx_seq_one_letter_code
_entity_poly.pdbx_strand_id
1 'polypeptide(L)'
;MALDHFDPRLRTNDLVQELKWDRELRARFETSEAEVLAAYPLTGEERTAIAARDFRRLYHLGLHPYLLSQLARLIYGTGEKAGTSEAATALIRSLLGDQYETYMAARGD
;
A
#
# COMPACT_ATOMS: atom_id res chain seq x y z
N MET A 1 -19.01 1.73 -2.41
CA MET A 1 -18.40 3.04 -2.07
C MET A 1 -16.95 2.85 -1.65
N ALA A 2 -16.16 3.92 -1.63
CA ALA A 2 -14.71 3.84 -1.35
C ALA A 2 -14.36 3.24 0.03
N LEU A 3 -15.30 3.23 0.99
CA LEU A 3 -15.08 2.75 2.35
C LEU A 3 -15.79 1.43 2.67
N ASP A 4 -16.29 0.69 1.66
CA ASP A 4 -17.11 -0.51 1.89
C ASP A 4 -16.41 -1.59 2.74
N HIS A 5 -15.08 -1.70 2.62
CA HIS A 5 -14.29 -2.66 3.37
C HIS A 5 -13.60 -2.08 4.60
N PHE A 6 -13.65 -0.75 4.80
CA PHE A 6 -12.81 -0.09 5.80
C PHE A 6 -13.06 -0.63 7.21
N ASP A 7 -11.98 -1.12 7.84
CA ASP A 7 -11.97 -1.53 9.24
C ASP A 7 -11.00 -0.63 10.00
N PRO A 8 -11.48 0.25 10.90
CA PRO A 8 -10.61 1.12 11.69
C PRO A 8 -9.72 0.35 12.69
N ARG A 9 -9.97 -0.95 12.94
CA ARG A 9 -9.17 -1.79 13.83
C ARG A 9 -8.03 -2.52 13.12
N LEU A 10 -7.98 -2.48 11.78
CA LEU A 10 -6.91 -3.12 11.02
C LEU A 10 -5.57 -2.44 11.34
N ARG A 11 -4.60 -3.23 11.83
CA ARG A 11 -3.31 -2.74 12.35
C ARG A 11 -2.43 -2.14 11.27
N THR A 12 -2.68 -2.50 10.02
CA THR A 12 -2.03 -1.86 8.88
C THR A 12 -2.40 -0.37 8.77
N ASN A 13 -3.58 0.08 9.24
CA ASN A 13 -3.88 1.51 9.29
C ASN A 13 -2.90 2.24 10.24
N ASP A 14 -2.71 1.68 11.44
CA ASP A 14 -1.81 2.22 12.47
C ASP A 14 -0.37 2.26 11.94
N LEU A 15 0.11 1.15 11.37
CA LEU A 15 1.46 1.06 10.78
C LEU A 15 1.71 2.16 9.75
N VAL A 16 0.79 2.38 8.81
CA VAL A 16 0.95 3.41 7.78
C VAL A 16 0.96 4.80 8.38
N GLN A 17 0.15 5.06 9.41
CA GLN A 17 0.18 6.35 10.09
C GLN A 17 1.51 6.57 10.82
N GLU A 18 2.01 5.57 11.54
CA GLU A 18 3.28 5.66 12.25
C GLU A 18 4.46 5.85 11.28
N LEU A 19 4.49 5.12 10.17
CA LEU A 19 5.52 5.27 9.13
C LEU A 19 5.60 6.69 8.53
N LYS A 20 4.51 7.47 8.61
CA LYS A 20 4.51 8.87 8.13
C LYS A 20 5.17 9.84 9.11
N TRP A 21 5.13 9.55 10.41
CA TRP A 21 5.52 10.49 11.45
C TRP A 21 6.78 10.05 12.20
N ASP A 22 7.02 8.75 12.34
CA ASP A 22 8.20 8.17 12.96
C ASP A 22 9.28 7.92 11.90
N ARG A 23 10.29 8.80 11.90
CA ARG A 23 11.43 8.74 10.96
C ARG A 23 12.31 7.52 11.19
N GLU A 24 12.41 7.02 12.42
CA GLU A 24 13.23 5.86 12.73
C GLU A 24 12.54 4.58 12.30
N LEU A 25 11.24 4.44 12.59
CA LEU A 25 10.42 3.35 12.05
C LEU A 25 10.43 3.37 10.52
N ARG A 26 10.31 4.56 9.92
CA ARG A 26 10.38 4.73 8.46
C ARG A 26 11.70 4.24 7.88
N ALA A 27 12.83 4.67 8.44
CA ALA A 27 14.15 4.24 7.98
C ALA A 27 14.34 2.72 8.13
N ARG A 28 13.92 2.15 9.26
CA ARG A 28 13.96 0.68 9.47
C ARG A 28 13.07 -0.07 8.50
N PHE A 29 11.90 0.47 8.16
CA PHE A 29 11.01 -0.15 7.18
C PHE A 29 11.64 -0.15 5.78
N GLU A 30 12.36 0.92 5.41
CA GLU A 30 13.07 1.00 4.12
C GLU A 30 14.26 0.03 4.03
N THR A 31 14.99 -0.19 5.13
CA THR A 31 16.18 -1.06 5.13
C THR A 31 15.90 -2.51 5.49
N SER A 32 14.87 -2.75 6.32
CA SER A 32 14.60 -4.02 7.00
C SER A 32 13.10 -4.26 7.13
N GLU A 33 12.34 -4.11 6.03
CA GLU A 33 10.88 -4.25 6.03
C GLU A 33 10.40 -5.54 6.72
N ALA A 34 11.00 -6.68 6.39
CA ALA A 34 10.59 -7.97 6.94
C ALA A 34 10.68 -8.02 8.48
N GLU A 35 11.70 -7.38 9.06
CA GLU A 35 11.87 -7.32 10.52
C GLU A 35 10.84 -6.40 11.17
N VAL A 36 10.57 -5.24 10.55
CA VAL A 36 9.52 -4.32 11.02
C VAL A 36 8.17 -5.00 10.98
N LEU A 37 7.82 -5.62 9.85
CA LEU A 37 6.58 -6.37 9.72
C LEU A 37 6.52 -7.54 10.70
N ALA A 38 7.65 -8.17 11.01
CA ALA A 38 7.74 -9.27 11.96
C ALA A 38 7.40 -8.86 13.39
N ALA A 39 7.92 -7.71 13.82
CA ALA A 39 7.76 -7.16 15.16
C ALA A 39 6.43 -6.41 15.37
N TYR A 40 5.85 -5.87 14.29
CA TYR A 40 4.57 -5.16 14.38
C TYR A 40 3.41 -6.14 14.66
N PRO A 41 2.39 -5.77 15.46
CA PRO A 41 1.25 -6.64 15.81
C PRO A 41 0.25 -6.81 14.67
N LEU A 42 0.73 -7.18 13.48
CA LEU A 42 -0.06 -7.53 12.30
C LEU A 42 -0.56 -8.98 12.40
N THR A 43 -1.72 -9.23 11.81
CA THR A 43 -2.11 -10.60 11.47
C THR A 43 -1.17 -11.18 10.41
N GLY A 44 -1.11 -12.50 10.30
CA GLY A 44 -0.34 -13.16 9.25
C GLY A 44 -0.76 -12.72 7.84
N GLU A 45 -2.05 -12.44 7.67
CA GLU A 45 -2.61 -12.04 6.39
C GLU A 45 -2.25 -10.60 5.99
N GLU A 46 -2.33 -9.65 6.92
CA GLU A 46 -1.82 -8.29 6.70
C GLU A 46 -0.35 -8.31 6.30
N ARG A 47 0.46 -9.09 7.03
CA ARG A 47 1.89 -9.22 6.77
C ARG A 47 2.17 -9.76 5.37
N THR A 48 1.52 -10.85 4.98
CA THR A 48 1.66 -11.43 3.64
C THR A 48 1.23 -10.44 2.57
N ALA A 49 0.11 -9.74 2.76
CA ALA A 49 -0.39 -8.78 1.77
C ALA A 49 0.55 -7.58 1.59
N ILE A 50 1.15 -7.05 2.66
CA ILE A 50 2.16 -5.98 2.56
C ILE A 50 3.41 -6.49 1.82
N ALA A 51 3.97 -7.63 2.23
CA ALA A 51 5.19 -8.18 1.64
C ALA A 51 5.00 -8.52 0.15
N ALA A 52 3.83 -9.01 -0.24
CA ALA A 52 3.48 -9.35 -1.61
C ALA A 52 3.05 -8.13 -2.45
N ARG A 53 2.96 -6.93 -1.86
CA ARG A 53 2.44 -5.71 -2.52
C ARG A 53 1.01 -5.88 -3.02
N ASP A 54 0.22 -6.69 -2.32
CA ASP A 54 -1.18 -6.97 -2.66
C ASP A 54 -2.10 -5.90 -2.07
N PHE A 55 -2.10 -4.73 -2.70
CA PHE A 55 -2.93 -3.59 -2.31
C PHE A 55 -4.43 -3.90 -2.43
N ARG A 56 -4.83 -4.79 -3.34
CA ARG A 56 -6.21 -5.27 -3.42
C ARG A 56 -6.59 -6.10 -2.21
N ARG A 57 -5.73 -7.02 -1.75
CA ARG A 57 -5.99 -7.77 -0.52
C ARG A 57 -6.04 -6.83 0.67
N LEU A 58 -5.11 -5.88 0.79
CA LEU A 58 -5.13 -4.88 1.86
C LEU A 58 -6.42 -4.04 1.86
N TYR A 59 -6.91 -3.63 0.69
CA TYR A 59 -8.21 -2.96 0.57
C TYR A 59 -9.35 -3.83 1.10
N HIS A 60 -9.41 -5.11 0.71
CA HIS A 60 -10.44 -6.05 1.16
C HIS A 60 -10.34 -6.41 2.65
N LEU A 61 -9.14 -6.37 3.23
CA LEU A 61 -8.91 -6.52 4.68
C LEU A 61 -9.38 -5.30 5.47
N GLY A 62 -9.55 -4.17 4.81
CA GLY A 62 -10.08 -2.94 5.39
C GLY A 62 -9.08 -1.82 5.60
N LEU A 63 -7.94 -1.85 4.91
CA LEU A 63 -7.03 -0.71 4.88
C LEU A 63 -7.73 0.47 4.21
N HIS A 64 -7.72 1.62 4.89
CA HIS A 64 -8.35 2.83 4.38
C HIS A 64 -7.74 3.24 3.01
N PRO A 65 -8.52 3.57 1.96
CA PRO A 65 -8.00 3.83 0.61
C PRO A 65 -6.93 4.93 0.52
N TYR A 66 -7.08 5.98 1.33
CA TYR A 66 -6.05 7.02 1.44
C TYR A 66 -4.75 6.45 2.02
N LEU A 67 -4.81 5.66 3.10
CA LEU A 67 -3.61 5.05 3.71
C LEU A 67 -3.02 3.98 2.80
N LEU A 68 -3.83 3.23 2.06
CA LEU A 68 -3.39 2.33 1.01
C LEU A 68 -2.52 3.06 -0.04
N SER A 69 -2.97 4.23 -0.48
CA SER A 69 -2.22 5.08 -1.41
C SER A 69 -0.94 5.64 -0.78
N GLN A 70 -0.96 5.96 0.51
CA GLN A 70 0.25 6.37 1.24
C GLN A 70 1.24 5.22 1.36
N LEU A 71 0.79 4.01 1.68
CA LEU A 71 1.64 2.82 1.77
C LEU A 71 2.34 2.53 0.43
N ALA A 72 1.63 2.62 -0.69
CA ALA A 72 2.23 2.48 -2.01
C ALA A 72 3.35 3.52 -2.24
N ARG A 73 3.14 4.79 -1.88
CA ARG A 73 4.17 5.85 -1.99
C ARG A 73 5.34 5.63 -1.03
N LEU A 74 5.07 5.10 0.16
CA LEU A 74 6.06 4.74 1.14
C LEU A 74 6.93 3.57 0.63
N ILE A 75 6.39 2.62 -0.12
CA ILE A 75 7.14 1.48 -0.64
C ILE A 75 7.95 1.85 -1.90
N TYR A 76 7.32 2.49 -2.87
CA TYR A 76 7.93 2.76 -4.19
C TYR A 76 8.55 4.16 -4.29
N GLY A 77 8.53 4.94 -3.20
CA GLY A 77 9.04 6.30 -3.16
C GLY A 77 8.11 7.35 -3.78
N THR A 78 8.48 8.62 -3.58
CA THR A 78 7.80 9.82 -4.09
C THR A 78 8.65 10.55 -5.14
N GLY A 79 9.39 9.81 -5.97
CA GLY A 79 10.38 10.39 -6.89
C GLY A 79 9.83 11.57 -7.69
N GLU A 80 10.56 12.70 -7.64
CA GLU A 80 10.28 14.03 -8.19
C GLU A 80 10.14 14.11 -9.73
N LYS A 81 9.44 13.17 -10.37
CA LYS A 81 9.11 13.29 -11.81
C LYS A 81 7.63 13.01 -12.01
N ALA A 82 6.86 14.09 -11.93
CA ALA A 82 5.45 14.14 -12.28
C ALA A 82 5.25 13.58 -13.71
N GLY A 83 4.39 12.57 -13.83
CA GLY A 83 3.99 11.93 -15.09
C GLY A 83 3.14 10.69 -14.83
N THR A 84 3.72 9.69 -14.17
CA THR A 84 3.04 8.51 -13.59
C THR A 84 4.01 7.90 -12.58
N SER A 85 3.81 8.12 -11.27
CA SER A 85 4.73 7.57 -10.27
C SER A 85 4.60 6.04 -10.23
N GLU A 86 5.72 5.34 -10.10
CA GLU A 86 5.80 3.88 -9.95
C GLU A 86 4.80 3.35 -8.90
N ALA A 87 4.64 4.08 -7.79
CA ALA A 87 3.65 3.83 -6.76
C ALA A 87 2.20 3.81 -7.29
N ALA A 88 1.83 4.77 -8.13
CA ALA A 88 0.48 4.85 -8.69
C ALA A 88 0.24 3.70 -9.68
N THR A 89 1.23 3.38 -10.53
CA THR A 89 1.16 2.25 -11.46
C THR A 89 1.02 0.92 -10.71
N ALA A 90 1.85 0.68 -9.69
CA ALA A 90 1.79 -0.54 -8.88
C ALA A 90 0.45 -0.68 -8.13
N LEU A 91 -0.04 0.42 -7.55
CA LEU A 91 -1.34 0.46 -6.89
C LEU A 91 -2.48 0.12 -7.85
N ILE A 92 -2.56 0.82 -8.99
CA ILE A 92 -3.63 0.61 -9.99
C ILE A 92 -3.58 -0.81 -10.54
N ARG A 93 -2.38 -1.32 -10.86
CA ARG A 93 -2.19 -2.70 -11.32
C ARG A 93 -2.69 -3.72 -10.31
N SER A 94 -2.32 -3.58 -9.03
CA SER A 94 -2.79 -4.48 -7.97
C SER A 94 -4.31 -4.44 -7.82
N LEU A 95 -4.91 -3.24 -7.84
CA LEU A 95 -6.35 -3.07 -7.69
C LEU A 95 -7.16 -3.65 -8.87
N LEU A 96 -6.69 -3.46 -10.10
CA LEU A 96 -7.40 -3.87 -11.31
C LEU A 96 -7.14 -5.34 -11.70
N GLY A 97 -5.99 -5.91 -11.32
CA GLY A 97 -5.60 -7.26 -11.74
C GLY A 97 -5.66 -7.41 -13.26
N ASP A 98 -6.41 -8.41 -13.74
CA ASP A 98 -6.58 -8.72 -15.17
C ASP A 98 -7.15 -7.56 -16.00
N GLN A 99 -7.85 -6.61 -15.37
CA GLN A 99 -8.45 -5.45 -16.05
C GLN A 99 -7.45 -4.33 -16.28
N TYR A 100 -6.22 -4.44 -15.76
CA TYR A 100 -5.22 -3.38 -15.83
C TYR A 100 -4.86 -3.01 -17.28
N GLU A 101 -4.61 -4.01 -18.14
CA GLU A 101 -4.21 -3.76 -19.55
C GLU A 101 -5.34 -3.08 -20.33
N THR A 102 -6.58 -3.53 -20.16
CA THR A 102 -7.76 -2.91 -20.77
C THR A 102 -7.95 -1.47 -20.30
N TYR A 103 -7.78 -1.19 -19.01
CA TYR A 103 -7.85 0.15 -18.45
C TYR A 103 -6.77 1.08 -19.01
N MET A 104 -5.53 0.60 -19.14
CA MET A 104 -4.43 1.40 -19.68
C MET A 104 -4.61 1.69 -21.17
N ALA A 105 -5.12 0.72 -21.96
CA ALA A 105 -5.44 0.93 -23.37
C ALA A 105 -6.47 2.04 -23.56
N ALA A 106 -7.54 2.07 -22.75
CA ALA A 106 -8.57 3.11 -22.81
C ALA A 106 -8.13 4.50 -22.32
N ARG A 107 -6.99 4.58 -21.61
CA ARG A 107 -6.45 5.83 -21.05
C ARG A 107 -5.36 6.46 -21.95
N GLY A 108 -4.88 5.71 -22.95
CA GLY A 108 -3.86 6.16 -23.90
C GLY A 108 -4.39 6.86 -25.15
N ASP A 109 -5.72 6.86 -25.35
CA ASP A 109 -6.47 7.66 -26.34
C ASP A 109 -6.99 8.97 -25.72
#